data_AF-A0AAP0NZ87-F1
#
_entry.id   AF-A0AAP0NZ87-F1
#
_cell.length_a   1.000
_cell.length_b   1.000
_cell.length_c   1.000
_cell.angle_alpha   90.00
_cell.angle_beta   90.00
_cell.angle_gamma   90.00
#
_symmetry.space_group_name_H-M   'P 1'
#
loop_
_entity.id
_entity.type
_entity.pdbx_description
1 polymer ?
#
loop_
_entity_poly.entity_id
_entity_poly.type
_entity_poly.pdbx_seq_one_letter_code
_entity_poly.pdbx_strand_id
1 'polypeptide(L)'
;MGDFNLALVIVAIVVCVLVFVFNVYLLVNYQHPDDKNQAYFPKFVVVLGLTVAAVSILMLPADVANRQACRHAIYNGACKLTLPMKDLWLAVYIADAILVFFVIPFAMFYYEGDQDKSIGRRIGSAMLWVAASVVVCGLVLGILYGVVGKVDFTVRHLSSATLAFPSSWTDFSSNQPCIGSSARQCSAYTAGVSSEKTWTMRTTFPEYAVALATIVGSVLFTIFGGVGIACLPLGLIFSFIRRPKAVITRSQYIKEATELGKKAKELKKAADALHQEERSGSKGRKWRKNVKAVEKELLLLEEDVKALEEMYPQGEKAETTWALTVIGYLAKFVLGVLGLIVSVAWVAHIIIYLLIDHPFPHF
;
A
#
# COMPACT_ATOMS: atom_id res chain seq x y z
N MET A 1 9.57 15.46 -31.39
CA MET A 1 10.18 14.79 -30.21
C MET A 1 9.86 15.48 -28.87
N GLY A 2 9.11 16.60 -28.81
CA GLY A 2 8.77 17.29 -27.56
C GLY A 2 7.40 16.93 -26.95
N ASP A 3 6.42 16.53 -27.76
CA ASP A 3 5.01 16.46 -27.33
C ASP A 3 4.70 15.28 -26.40
N PHE A 4 5.33 14.12 -26.63
CA PHE A 4 5.16 12.93 -25.79
C PHE A 4 5.67 13.17 -24.36
N ASN A 5 6.76 13.93 -24.24
CA ASN A 5 7.40 14.24 -22.98
C ASN A 5 6.54 15.20 -22.15
N LEU A 6 5.98 16.23 -22.79
CA LEU A 6 5.06 17.16 -22.13
C LEU A 6 3.78 16.45 -21.68
N ALA A 7 3.21 15.58 -22.52
CA ALA A 7 1.99 14.84 -22.19
C ALA A 7 2.17 13.95 -20.94
N LEU A 8 3.29 13.21 -20.85
CA LEU A 8 3.58 12.36 -19.69
C LEU A 8 3.67 13.17 -18.38
N VAL A 9 4.33 14.33 -18.42
CA VAL A 9 4.44 15.24 -17.26
C VAL A 9 3.07 15.78 -16.86
N ILE A 10 2.26 16.24 -17.82
CA ILE A 10 0.91 16.74 -17.56
C ILE A 10 0.05 15.63 -16.91
N VAL A 11 0.08 14.42 -17.47
CA VAL A 11 -0.67 13.28 -16.93
C VAL A 11 -0.22 12.97 -15.51
N ALA A 12 1.09 12.94 -15.24
CA ALA A 12 1.61 12.69 -13.89
C ALA A 12 1.09 13.75 -12.88
N ILE A 13 1.13 15.04 -13.23
CA ILE A 13 0.65 16.13 -12.37
C ILE A 13 -0.86 16.00 -12.13
N VAL A 14 -1.65 15.82 -13.20
CA VAL A 14 -3.11 15.71 -13.10
C VAL A 14 -3.51 14.52 -12.24
N VAL A 15 -2.89 13.37 -12.44
CA VAL A 15 -3.16 12.17 -11.65
C VAL A 15 -2.81 12.38 -10.17
N CYS A 16 -1.66 13.01 -9.86
CA CYS A 16 -1.31 13.34 -8.47
C CYS A 16 -2.34 14.26 -7.80
N VAL A 17 -2.86 15.27 -8.52
CA VAL A 17 -3.90 16.17 -8.01
C VAL A 17 -5.21 15.42 -7.80
N LEU A 18 -5.61 14.57 -8.74
CA LEU A 18 -6.83 13.76 -8.60
C LEU A 18 -6.76 12.81 -7.41
N VAL A 19 -5.61 12.16 -7.20
CA VAL A 19 -5.36 11.29 -6.03
C VAL A 19 -5.49 12.09 -4.73
N PHE A 20 -4.91 13.29 -4.67
CA PHE A 20 -5.02 14.16 -3.50
C PHE A 20 -6.48 14.55 -3.21
N VAL A 21 -7.22 15.00 -4.22
CA VAL A 21 -8.65 15.36 -4.09
C VAL A 21 -9.48 14.16 -3.65
N PHE A 22 -9.23 12.98 -4.22
CA PHE A 22 -9.90 11.75 -3.83
C PHE A 22 -9.64 11.38 -2.36
N ASN A 23 -8.40 11.53 -1.89
CA ASN A 23 -8.06 11.28 -0.48
C ASN A 23 -8.71 12.29 0.47
N VAL A 24 -8.85 13.55 0.07
CA VAL A 24 -9.64 14.55 0.83
C VAL A 24 -11.11 14.12 0.90
N TYR A 25 -11.69 13.66 -0.21
CA TYR A 25 -13.05 13.15 -0.23
C TYR A 25 -13.24 11.94 0.69
N LEU A 26 -12.32 10.97 0.65
CA LEU A 26 -12.33 9.81 1.56
C LEU A 26 -12.32 10.26 3.03
N LEU A 27 -11.44 11.20 3.39
CA LEU A 27 -11.39 11.71 4.75
C LEU A 27 -12.74 12.36 5.15
N VAL A 28 -13.32 13.19 4.30
CA VAL A 28 -14.59 13.89 4.61
C VAL A 28 -15.75 12.91 4.76
N ASN A 29 -15.75 11.82 3.99
CA ASN A 29 -16.81 10.81 4.01
C ASN A 29 -16.69 9.84 5.20
N TYR A 30 -15.46 9.48 5.60
CA TYR A 30 -15.20 8.49 6.64
C TYR A 30 -14.81 9.09 8.00
N GLN A 31 -14.68 10.42 8.12
CA GLN A 31 -14.45 11.05 9.42
C GLN A 31 -15.65 10.85 10.36
N HIS A 32 -15.38 10.63 11.64
CA HIS A 32 -16.40 10.56 12.67
C HIS A 32 -17.17 11.89 12.77
N PRO A 33 -18.50 11.90 12.96
CA PRO A 33 -19.29 13.13 13.05
C PRO A 33 -18.80 14.08 14.15
N ASP A 34 -18.31 13.54 15.27
CA ASP A 34 -17.77 14.33 16.39
C ASP A 34 -16.45 15.04 16.06
N ASP A 35 -15.73 14.57 15.04
CA ASP A 35 -14.42 15.10 14.66
C ASP A 35 -14.48 16.11 13.51
N LYS A 36 -15.65 16.43 12.94
CA LYS A 36 -15.78 17.22 11.68
C LYS A 36 -14.93 18.49 11.62
N ASN A 37 -14.85 19.26 12.71
CA ASN A 37 -14.09 20.52 12.77
C ASN A 37 -12.94 20.52 13.79
N GLN A 38 -12.44 19.34 14.17
CA GLN A 38 -11.33 19.20 15.12
C GLN A 38 -10.12 18.52 14.46
N ALA A 39 -8.95 18.64 15.11
CA ALA A 39 -7.72 17.91 14.75
C ALA A 39 -7.27 18.02 13.28
N TYR A 40 -7.16 19.25 12.75
CA TYR A 40 -6.70 19.49 11.36
C TYR A 40 -5.31 18.91 11.04
N PHE A 41 -4.39 18.88 12.01
CA PHE A 41 -3.04 18.37 11.79
C PHE A 41 -3.00 16.85 11.52
N PRO A 42 -3.55 15.96 12.37
CA PRO A 42 -3.67 14.54 12.05
C PRO A 42 -4.41 14.27 10.76
N LYS A 43 -5.49 15.02 10.48
CA LYS A 43 -6.24 14.92 9.21
C LYS A 43 -5.37 15.19 7.98
N PHE A 44 -4.56 16.25 8.03
CA PHE A 44 -3.60 16.55 6.97
C PHE A 44 -2.59 15.42 6.78
N VAL A 45 -2.04 14.87 7.88
CA VAL A 45 -1.09 13.76 7.83
C VAL A 45 -1.72 12.51 7.20
N VAL A 46 -2.99 12.21 7.51
CA VAL A 46 -3.72 11.10 6.89
C VAL A 46 -3.87 11.29 5.38
N VAL A 47 -4.32 12.47 4.93
CA VAL A 47 -4.48 12.75 3.49
C VAL A 47 -3.13 12.70 2.77
N LEU A 48 -2.09 13.28 3.37
CA LEU A 48 -0.73 13.25 2.82
C LEU A 48 -0.21 11.80 2.71
N GLY A 49 -0.32 11.01 3.78
CA GLY A 49 0.12 9.63 3.82
C GLY A 49 -0.58 8.75 2.78
N LEU A 50 -1.91 8.86 2.66
CA LEU A 50 -2.68 8.15 1.64
C LEU A 50 -2.29 8.59 0.23
N THR A 51 -1.99 9.88 0.03
CA THR A 51 -1.59 10.42 -1.27
C THR A 51 -0.23 9.90 -1.69
N VAL A 52 0.77 9.96 -0.80
CA VAL A 52 2.11 9.44 -1.12
C VAL A 52 2.04 7.94 -1.40
N ALA A 53 1.34 7.16 -0.56
CA ALA A 53 1.19 5.72 -0.77
C ALA A 53 0.55 5.36 -2.12
N ALA A 54 -0.52 6.08 -2.52
CA ALA A 54 -1.17 5.87 -3.81
C ALA A 54 -0.26 6.29 -4.99
N VAL A 55 0.49 7.39 -4.85
CA VAL A 55 1.48 7.82 -5.84
C VAL A 55 2.60 6.78 -5.98
N SER A 56 3.08 6.18 -4.89
CA SER A 56 4.10 5.11 -4.93
C SER A 56 3.65 3.92 -5.80
N ILE A 57 2.36 3.58 -5.80
CA ILE A 57 1.81 2.53 -6.68
C ILE A 57 1.74 3.01 -8.13
N LEU A 58 1.29 4.25 -8.37
CA LEU A 58 1.14 4.82 -9.72
C LEU A 58 2.47 5.18 -10.38
N MET A 59 3.57 5.21 -9.63
CA MET A 59 4.91 5.34 -10.16
C MET A 59 5.36 4.15 -11.01
N LEU A 60 4.83 2.94 -10.77
CA LEU A 60 5.14 1.75 -11.57
C LEU A 60 4.73 1.91 -13.05
N PRO A 61 3.45 2.18 -13.38
CA PRO A 61 3.06 2.41 -14.77
C PRO A 61 3.71 3.67 -15.35
N ALA A 62 3.99 4.69 -14.52
CA ALA A 62 4.74 5.87 -14.97
C ALA A 62 6.17 5.53 -15.41
N ASP A 63 6.89 4.64 -14.69
CA ASP A 63 8.22 4.17 -15.11
C ASP A 63 8.15 3.39 -16.42
N VAL A 64 7.18 2.47 -16.55
CA VAL A 64 6.97 1.69 -17.78
C VAL A 64 6.70 2.62 -18.98
N ALA A 65 5.84 3.62 -18.81
CA ALA A 65 5.54 4.60 -19.84
C ALA A 65 6.75 5.49 -20.17
N ASN A 66 7.54 5.90 -19.16
CA ASN A 66 8.74 6.71 -19.37
C ASN A 66 9.82 5.92 -20.14
N ARG A 67 10.00 4.62 -19.85
CA ARG A 67 10.92 3.75 -20.60
C ARG A 67 10.45 3.46 -22.02
N GLN A 68 9.14 3.40 -22.24
CA GLN A 68 8.57 3.21 -23.58
C GLN A 68 8.91 4.37 -24.53
N ALA A 69 9.16 5.58 -24.01
CA ALA A 69 9.68 6.71 -24.79
C ALA A 69 11.03 6.41 -25.47
N CYS A 70 11.79 5.45 -24.94
CA CYS A 70 13.14 5.10 -25.37
C CYS A 70 13.22 3.84 -26.25
N ARG A 71 12.09 3.32 -26.76
CA ARG A 71 12.05 2.05 -27.52
C ARG A 71 13.00 1.97 -28.73
N HIS A 72 13.40 3.12 -29.29
CA HIS A 72 14.28 3.19 -30.46
C HIS A 72 15.74 3.57 -30.13
N ALA A 73 16.10 3.72 -28.86
CA ALA A 73 17.47 4.01 -28.47
C ALA A 73 18.31 2.71 -28.45
N ILE A 74 19.51 2.75 -29.04
CA ILE A 74 20.40 1.58 -29.18
C ILE A 74 20.92 1.10 -27.80
N TYR A 75 21.02 1.99 -26.81
CA TYR A 75 21.34 1.66 -25.42
C TYR A 75 20.76 2.71 -24.46
N ASN A 76 20.49 2.31 -23.20
CA ASN A 76 19.78 3.13 -22.21
C ASN A 76 20.45 4.49 -21.90
N GLY A 77 21.77 4.61 -22.07
CA GLY A 77 22.51 5.85 -21.84
C GLY A 77 22.41 6.88 -22.98
N ALA A 78 21.95 6.48 -24.17
CA ALA A 78 21.72 7.40 -25.30
C ALA A 78 20.32 8.02 -25.30
N CYS A 79 19.43 7.56 -24.41
CA CYS A 79 18.06 8.08 -24.35
C CYS A 79 17.93 9.20 -23.31
N LYS A 80 17.37 10.33 -23.72
CA LYS A 80 16.96 11.39 -22.80
C LYS A 80 15.55 11.11 -22.31
N LEU A 81 15.43 10.48 -21.14
CA LEU A 81 14.16 10.24 -20.47
C LEU A 81 13.53 11.57 -20.03
N THR A 82 12.20 11.63 -20.05
CA THR A 82 11.42 12.81 -19.67
C THR A 82 11.44 13.04 -18.18
N LEU A 83 11.23 11.96 -17.41
CA LEU A 83 11.18 11.99 -15.96
C LEU A 83 12.45 11.35 -15.38
N PRO A 84 13.13 12.00 -14.41
CA PRO A 84 14.25 11.42 -13.69
C PRO A 84 13.74 10.37 -12.69
N MET A 85 13.34 9.20 -13.18
CA MET A 85 12.65 8.18 -12.37
C MET A 85 13.48 7.69 -11.18
N LYS A 86 14.81 7.60 -11.32
CA LYS A 86 15.70 7.23 -10.20
C LYS A 86 15.55 8.20 -9.03
N ASP A 87 15.59 9.49 -9.31
CA ASP A 87 15.51 10.53 -8.29
C ASP A 87 14.11 10.63 -7.71
N LEU A 88 13.07 10.46 -8.55
CA LEU A 88 11.68 10.42 -8.10
C LEU A 88 11.41 9.23 -7.18
N TRP A 89 11.91 8.03 -7.52
CA TRP A 89 11.74 6.84 -6.69
C TRP A 89 12.44 7.02 -5.34
N LEU A 90 13.67 7.55 -5.35
CA LEU A 90 14.41 7.84 -4.14
C LEU A 90 13.68 8.88 -3.28
N ALA A 91 13.16 9.95 -3.88
CA ALA A 91 12.42 11.00 -3.18
C ALA A 91 11.14 10.46 -2.52
N VAL A 92 10.35 9.65 -3.24
CA VAL A 92 9.12 9.05 -2.71
C VAL A 92 9.43 8.06 -1.60
N TYR A 93 10.42 7.18 -1.76
CA TYR A 93 10.79 6.24 -0.71
C TYR A 93 11.35 6.92 0.55
N ILE A 94 12.11 8.00 0.39
CA ILE A 94 12.56 8.81 1.53
C ILE A 94 11.36 9.49 2.21
N ALA A 95 10.41 10.03 1.43
CA ALA A 95 9.19 10.62 1.97
C ALA A 95 8.36 9.59 2.74
N ASP A 96 8.18 8.38 2.20
CA ASP A 96 7.50 7.27 2.87
C ASP A 96 8.19 6.89 4.18
N ALA A 97 9.52 6.78 4.18
CA ALA A 97 10.28 6.50 5.40
C ALA A 97 10.10 7.61 6.47
N ILE A 98 10.16 8.88 6.07
CA ILE A 98 9.94 10.01 6.98
C ILE A 98 8.51 10.00 7.53
N LEU A 99 7.51 9.73 6.68
CA LEU A 99 6.12 9.65 7.09
C LEU A 99 5.91 8.54 8.12
N VAL A 100 6.41 7.34 7.85
CA VAL A 100 6.22 6.16 8.70
C VAL A 100 6.96 6.26 10.03
N PHE A 101 8.23 6.70 10.03
CA PHE A 101 9.05 6.69 11.25
C PHE A 101 8.95 7.97 12.08
N PHE A 102 8.54 9.10 11.49
CA PHE A 102 8.51 10.39 12.18
C PHE A 102 7.13 11.03 12.21
N VAL A 103 6.54 11.31 11.04
CA VAL A 103 5.34 12.17 10.96
C VAL A 103 4.09 11.49 11.51
N ILE A 104 3.86 10.22 11.15
CA ILE A 104 2.70 9.45 11.61
C ILE A 104 2.79 9.17 13.11
N PRO A 105 3.91 8.67 13.67
CA PRO A 105 4.05 8.51 15.12
C PRO A 105 3.89 9.84 15.86
N PHE A 106 4.45 10.93 15.34
CA PHE A 106 4.26 12.26 15.90
C PHE A 106 2.78 12.66 15.92
N ALA A 107 2.07 12.50 14.80
CA ALA A 107 0.66 12.82 14.71
C ALA A 107 -0.20 11.97 15.65
N MET A 108 0.15 10.69 15.83
CA MET A 108 -0.50 9.77 16.76
C MET A 108 -0.29 10.20 18.22
N PHE A 109 0.96 10.39 18.66
CA PHE A 109 1.25 10.83 20.03
C PHE A 109 0.74 12.24 20.30
N TYR A 110 0.76 13.11 19.29
CA TYR A 110 0.13 14.42 19.38
C TYR A 110 -1.38 14.23 19.57
N TYR A 111 -2.07 13.46 18.74
CA TYR A 111 -3.52 13.25 18.85
C TYR A 111 -3.96 12.61 20.18
N GLU A 112 -3.26 11.57 20.62
CA GLU A 112 -3.49 10.89 21.91
C GLU A 112 -3.05 11.72 23.12
N GLY A 113 -2.28 12.79 22.89
CA GLY A 113 -1.86 13.72 23.91
C GLY A 113 -3.07 14.35 24.60
N ASP A 114 -3.08 14.21 25.94
CA ASP A 114 -4.09 14.74 26.85
C ASP A 114 -4.55 16.16 26.47
N GLN A 115 -5.84 16.30 26.12
CA GLN A 115 -6.44 17.55 25.62
C GLN A 115 -6.37 18.67 26.68
N ASP A 116 -6.25 18.31 27.95
CA ASP A 116 -6.15 19.23 29.08
C ASP A 116 -4.77 19.91 29.19
N LYS A 117 -3.77 19.46 28.43
CA LYS A 117 -2.42 20.04 28.43
C LYS A 117 -2.30 21.17 27.40
N SER A 118 -1.60 22.24 27.79
CA SER A 118 -1.20 23.32 26.87
C SER A 118 -0.51 22.76 25.61
N ILE A 119 -0.78 23.36 24.44
CA ILE A 119 -0.26 22.95 23.13
C ILE A 119 1.26 22.70 23.16
N GLY A 120 2.04 23.58 23.81
CA GLY A 120 3.50 23.43 23.91
C GLY A 120 3.95 22.18 24.67
N ARG A 121 3.28 21.83 25.79
CA ARG A 121 3.57 20.60 26.54
C ARG A 121 3.21 19.35 25.74
N ARG A 122 2.13 19.42 24.95
CA ARG A 122 1.66 18.32 24.08
C ARG A 122 2.66 18.05 22.95
N ILE A 123 3.14 19.11 22.28
CA ILE A 123 4.19 19.01 21.27
C ILE A 123 5.48 18.49 21.89
N GLY A 124 5.89 19.03 23.05
CA GLY A 124 7.09 18.59 23.76
C GLY A 124 7.05 17.11 24.14
N SER A 125 5.91 16.63 24.67
CA SER A 125 5.76 15.20 24.98
C SER A 125 5.77 14.33 23.73
N ALA A 126 5.07 14.74 22.66
CA ALA A 126 5.04 13.99 21.41
C ALA A 126 6.44 13.92 20.77
N MET A 127 7.18 15.03 20.74
CA MET A 127 8.56 15.08 20.25
C MET A 127 9.50 14.20 21.06
N LEU A 128 9.34 14.12 22.39
CA LEU A 128 10.17 13.26 23.23
C LEU A 128 9.95 11.77 22.90
N TRP A 129 8.70 11.34 22.72
CA TRP A 129 8.36 9.98 22.33
C TRP A 129 8.86 9.64 20.93
N VAL A 130 8.70 10.57 19.99
CA VAL A 130 9.24 10.41 18.63
C VAL A 130 10.76 10.33 18.66
N ALA A 131 11.44 11.19 19.41
CA ALA A 131 12.89 11.14 19.55
C ALA A 131 13.37 9.81 20.14
N ALA A 132 12.69 9.29 21.17
CA ALA A 132 12.98 7.97 21.73
C ALA A 132 12.82 6.86 20.68
N SER A 133 11.71 6.85 19.93
CA SER A 133 11.47 5.88 18.86
C SER A 133 12.52 5.97 17.75
N VAL A 134 12.91 7.18 17.35
CA VAL A 134 13.93 7.43 16.32
C VAL A 134 15.30 6.96 16.77
N VAL A 135 15.68 7.17 18.03
CA VAL A 135 16.94 6.67 18.58
C VAL A 135 16.95 5.15 18.55
N VAL A 136 15.87 4.50 19.00
CA VAL A 136 15.77 3.03 19.00
C VAL A 136 15.81 2.48 17.56
N CYS A 137 14.97 2.98 16.66
CA CYS A 137 14.93 2.54 15.27
C CYS A 137 16.25 2.84 14.54
N GLY A 138 16.84 4.01 14.75
CA GLY A 138 18.11 4.41 14.16
C GLY A 138 19.28 3.56 14.64
N LEU A 139 19.34 3.22 15.94
CA LEU A 139 20.35 2.30 16.47
C LEU A 139 20.20 0.90 15.87
N VAL A 140 18.98 0.38 15.81
CA VAL A 140 18.70 -0.94 15.21
C VAL A 140 19.11 -0.96 13.74
N LEU A 141 18.68 0.04 12.94
CA LEU A 141 19.04 0.14 11.52
C LEU A 141 20.54 0.34 11.32
N GLY A 142 21.20 1.13 12.18
CA GLY A 142 22.64 1.37 12.11
C GLY A 142 23.47 0.13 12.41
N ILE A 143 23.09 -0.65 13.44
CA ILE A 143 23.73 -1.93 13.77
C ILE A 143 23.53 -2.91 12.62
N LEU A 144 22.31 -3.05 12.11
CA LEU A 144 21.99 -3.93 10.99
C LEU A 144 22.75 -3.54 9.72
N TYR A 145 22.87 -2.25 9.41
CA TYR A 145 23.68 -1.76 8.30
C TYR A 145 25.19 -2.05 8.49
N GLY A 146 25.68 -1.98 9.73
CA GLY A 146 27.07 -2.31 10.05
C GLY A 146 27.40 -3.78 9.80
N VAL A 147 26.47 -4.69 10.13
CA VAL A 147 26.68 -6.14 10.05
C VAL A 147 26.31 -6.71 8.68
N VAL A 148 25.18 -6.29 8.10
CA VAL A 148 24.54 -6.91 6.91
C VAL A 148 24.35 -5.90 5.76
N GLY A 149 24.91 -4.69 5.82
CA GLY A 149 24.82 -3.67 4.77
C GLY A 149 25.66 -3.94 3.51
N LYS A 150 25.93 -5.20 3.19
CA LYS A 150 26.70 -5.63 2.02
C LYS A 150 25.80 -6.43 1.10
N VAL A 151 25.97 -6.22 -0.21
CA VAL A 151 25.29 -6.98 -1.25
C VAL A 151 26.33 -7.79 -2.00
N ASP A 152 26.01 -9.06 -2.19
CA ASP A 152 26.84 -10.03 -2.86
C ASP A 152 26.28 -10.25 -4.27
N PHE A 153 27.06 -9.88 -5.28
CA PHE A 153 26.74 -10.10 -6.68
C PHE A 153 27.48 -11.32 -7.20
N THR A 154 26.75 -12.23 -7.83
CA THR A 154 27.32 -13.34 -8.58
C THR A 154 27.86 -12.80 -9.90
N VAL A 155 29.19 -12.71 -10.02
CA VAL A 155 29.86 -12.21 -11.23
C VAL A 155 30.73 -13.29 -11.85
N ARG A 156 30.88 -13.25 -13.18
CA ARG A 156 31.90 -14.06 -13.86
C ARG A 156 33.16 -13.23 -14.01
N HIS A 157 34.21 -13.64 -13.33
CA HIS A 157 35.50 -12.96 -13.44
C HIS A 157 36.19 -13.36 -14.74
N LEU A 158 36.24 -12.43 -15.69
CA LEU A 158 36.91 -12.62 -16.97
C LEU A 158 38.32 -12.04 -16.89
N SER A 159 39.33 -12.89 -17.03
CA SER A 159 40.71 -12.44 -17.24
C SER A 159 41.08 -12.63 -18.71
N SER A 160 41.60 -11.60 -19.35
CA SER A 160 42.17 -11.68 -20.69
C SER A 160 43.62 -11.19 -20.65
N ALA A 161 44.50 -11.83 -21.42
CA ALA A 161 45.86 -11.35 -21.60
C ALA A 161 45.86 -10.10 -22.48
N THR A 162 46.58 -9.06 -22.06
CA THR A 162 46.82 -7.88 -22.88
C THR A 162 48.07 -8.09 -23.73
N LEU A 163 48.00 -7.77 -25.01
CA LEU A 163 49.17 -7.66 -25.88
C LEU A 163 49.49 -6.18 -26.09
N ALA A 164 50.77 -5.84 -26.20
CA ALA A 164 51.18 -4.49 -26.55
C ALA A 164 50.63 -4.13 -27.94
N PHE A 165 50.19 -2.89 -28.10
CA PHE A 165 49.67 -2.41 -29.38
C PHE A 165 50.78 -2.50 -30.43
N PRO A 166 50.60 -3.26 -31.53
CA PRO A 166 51.65 -3.47 -32.50
C PRO A 166 51.93 -2.17 -33.28
N SER A 167 53.19 -1.96 -33.65
CA SER A 167 53.58 -0.89 -34.58
C SER A 167 53.36 -1.25 -36.05
N SER A 168 53.01 -2.51 -36.35
CA SER A 168 52.72 -3.03 -37.69
C SER A 168 51.39 -3.80 -37.70
N TRP A 169 50.49 -3.43 -38.61
CA TRP A 169 49.13 -3.99 -38.74
C TRP A 169 49.07 -5.26 -39.60
N THR A 170 50.20 -5.90 -39.89
CA THR A 170 50.28 -7.06 -40.78
C THR A 170 49.57 -8.29 -40.24
N ASP A 171 49.46 -8.40 -38.91
CA ASP A 171 48.92 -9.60 -38.24
C ASP A 171 47.42 -9.45 -37.91
N PHE A 172 46.87 -8.23 -38.03
CA PHE A 172 45.48 -7.90 -37.75
C PHE A 172 44.73 -7.65 -39.05
N SER A 173 44.05 -8.67 -39.58
CA SER A 173 43.14 -8.54 -40.72
C SER A 173 41.70 -8.83 -40.28
N SER A 174 40.70 -8.40 -41.05
CA SER A 174 39.28 -8.76 -40.81
C SER A 174 39.04 -10.26 -40.72
N ASN A 175 39.97 -11.06 -41.25
CA ASN A 175 39.88 -12.51 -41.35
C ASN A 175 40.62 -13.23 -40.20
N GLN A 176 41.34 -12.51 -39.33
CA GLN A 176 42.09 -13.09 -38.21
C GLN A 176 41.57 -12.56 -36.86
N PRO A 177 41.52 -13.40 -35.81
CA PRO A 177 41.12 -12.97 -34.47
C PRO A 177 42.13 -11.97 -33.91
N CYS A 178 41.65 -11.00 -33.11
CA CYS A 178 42.52 -9.97 -32.52
C CYS A 178 43.45 -10.52 -31.43
N ILE A 179 43.06 -11.60 -30.72
CA ILE A 179 43.87 -12.21 -29.65
C ILE A 179 43.62 -13.73 -29.64
N GLY A 180 44.67 -14.54 -29.75
CA GLY A 180 44.63 -16.01 -29.60
C GLY A 180 44.33 -16.81 -30.88
N SER A 181 44.57 -18.13 -30.83
CA SER A 181 44.40 -19.07 -31.96
C SER A 181 43.05 -19.78 -32.00
N SER A 182 42.17 -19.55 -31.01
CA SER A 182 40.87 -20.21 -30.89
C SER A 182 39.70 -19.21 -30.89
N ALA A 183 38.98 -19.21 -32.02
CA ALA A 183 37.62 -18.72 -32.26
C ALA A 183 37.33 -17.21 -32.14
N ARG A 184 36.42 -16.75 -33.01
CA ARG A 184 35.76 -15.43 -33.02
C ARG A 184 34.83 -15.21 -31.81
N GLN A 185 35.10 -15.86 -30.68
CA GLN A 185 34.25 -15.89 -29.50
C GLN A 185 34.93 -15.13 -28.36
N CYS A 186 34.17 -14.27 -27.69
CA CYS A 186 34.67 -13.52 -26.55
C CYS A 186 34.97 -14.47 -25.38
N SER A 187 35.98 -14.15 -24.55
CA SER A 187 36.32 -14.92 -23.34
C SER A 187 35.12 -15.13 -22.39
N ALA A 188 34.13 -14.24 -22.46
CA ALA A 188 32.85 -14.37 -21.76
C ALA A 188 32.06 -15.65 -22.12
N TYR A 189 32.17 -16.12 -23.36
CA TYR A 189 31.41 -17.26 -23.89
C TYR A 189 32.06 -18.61 -23.54
N THR A 190 33.38 -18.63 -23.36
CA THR A 190 34.16 -19.82 -23.02
C THR A 190 34.45 -19.94 -21.52
N ALA A 191 34.08 -18.94 -20.72
CA ALA A 191 34.22 -18.96 -19.27
C ALA A 191 33.34 -20.05 -18.64
N GLY A 192 33.99 -21.09 -18.08
CA GLY A 192 33.33 -22.17 -17.37
C GLY A 192 32.77 -21.75 -16.01
N VAL A 193 31.99 -22.64 -15.40
CA VAL A 193 31.32 -22.43 -14.10
C VAL A 193 32.31 -22.07 -12.97
N SER A 194 33.56 -22.51 -13.07
CA SER A 194 34.64 -22.16 -12.14
C SER A 194 35.08 -20.69 -12.16
N SER A 195 34.64 -19.90 -13.14
CA SER A 195 34.92 -18.46 -13.23
C SER A 195 33.93 -17.61 -12.44
N GLU A 196 32.92 -18.23 -11.85
CA GLU A 196 31.93 -17.59 -10.99
C GLU A 196 32.59 -17.18 -9.66
N LYS A 197 32.50 -15.89 -9.34
CA LYS A 197 33.01 -15.30 -8.10
C LYS A 197 31.96 -14.39 -7.51
N THR A 198 31.97 -14.29 -6.19
CA THR A 198 31.14 -13.33 -5.47
C THR A 198 31.87 -11.99 -5.41
N TRP A 199 31.27 -10.94 -5.97
CA TRP A 199 31.73 -9.57 -5.80
C TRP A 199 30.87 -8.87 -4.77
N THR A 200 31.48 -8.42 -3.68
CA THR A 200 30.78 -7.82 -2.55
C THR A 200 30.91 -6.30 -2.62
N MET A 201 29.78 -5.60 -2.53
CA MET A 201 29.74 -4.14 -2.53
C MET A 201 28.91 -3.64 -1.35
N ARG A 202 29.38 -2.57 -0.71
CA ARG A 202 28.62 -1.91 0.36
C ARG A 202 27.59 -0.96 -0.24
N THR A 203 26.34 -1.07 0.17
CA THR A 203 25.26 -0.18 -0.29
C THR A 203 25.30 1.14 0.45
N THR A 204 24.67 2.18 -0.12
CA THR A 204 24.47 3.43 0.62
C THR A 204 23.42 3.22 1.73
N PHE A 205 23.54 3.96 2.83
CA PHE A 205 22.61 3.83 3.96
C PHE A 205 21.13 4.05 3.58
N PRO A 206 20.76 5.07 2.76
CA PRO A 206 19.37 5.26 2.35
C PRO A 206 18.81 4.07 1.55
N GLU A 207 19.59 3.53 0.61
CA GLU A 207 19.18 2.36 -0.18
C GLU A 207 18.97 1.13 0.70
N TYR A 208 19.84 0.94 1.71
CA TYR A 208 19.70 -0.14 2.68
C TYR A 208 18.41 -0.01 3.51
N ALA A 209 18.13 1.20 4.02
CA ALA A 209 16.93 1.45 4.83
C ALA A 209 15.65 1.22 4.01
N VAL A 210 15.62 1.68 2.75
CA VAL A 210 14.50 1.45 1.84
C VAL A 210 14.34 -0.05 1.55
N ALA A 211 15.42 -0.76 1.23
CA ALA A 211 15.35 -2.20 0.97
C ALA A 211 14.80 -2.98 2.18
N LEU A 212 15.26 -2.66 3.39
CA LEU A 212 14.75 -3.30 4.61
C LEU A 212 13.26 -2.96 4.84
N ALA A 213 12.88 -1.70 4.66
CA ALA A 213 11.49 -1.26 4.79
C ALA A 213 10.58 -1.98 3.76
N THR A 214 11.06 -2.21 2.54
CA THR A 214 10.31 -2.97 1.53
C THR A 214 10.18 -4.46 1.87
N ILE A 215 11.17 -5.07 2.55
CA ILE A 215 11.06 -6.45 3.04
C ILE A 215 10.00 -6.55 4.14
N VAL A 216 10.01 -5.64 5.10
CA VAL A 216 8.99 -5.61 6.16
C VAL A 216 7.61 -5.31 5.55
N GLY A 217 7.56 -4.34 4.64
CA GLY A 217 6.36 -3.95 3.91
C GLY A 217 5.77 -5.08 3.09
N SER A 218 6.61 -5.92 2.44
CA SER A 218 6.12 -7.06 1.67
C SER A 218 5.47 -8.13 2.55
N VAL A 219 6.02 -8.40 3.75
CA VAL A 219 5.40 -9.30 4.73
C VAL A 219 4.04 -8.76 5.21
N LEU A 220 3.94 -7.46 5.48
CA LEU A 220 2.65 -6.85 5.85
C LEU A 220 1.67 -6.87 4.67
N PHE A 221 2.16 -6.64 3.46
CA PHE A 221 1.35 -6.67 2.24
C PHE A 221 0.79 -8.06 1.94
N THR A 222 1.54 -9.14 2.19
CA THR A 222 0.99 -10.50 1.99
C THR A 222 -0.16 -10.79 2.95
N ILE A 223 -0.06 -10.34 4.20
CA ILE A 223 -1.12 -10.53 5.21
C ILE A 223 -2.36 -9.70 4.85
N PHE A 224 -2.21 -8.38 4.70
CA PHE A 224 -3.36 -7.49 4.51
C PHE A 224 -3.88 -7.50 3.07
N GLY A 225 -2.97 -7.49 2.09
CA GLY A 225 -3.31 -7.56 0.67
C GLY A 225 -3.96 -8.90 0.32
N GLY A 226 -3.41 -10.03 0.80
CA GLY A 226 -3.98 -11.36 0.56
C GLY A 226 -5.39 -11.51 1.10
N VAL A 227 -5.63 -11.05 2.35
CA VAL A 227 -6.98 -11.05 2.94
C VAL A 227 -7.93 -10.14 2.15
N GLY A 228 -7.50 -8.94 1.76
CA GLY A 228 -8.34 -8.00 1.01
C GLY A 228 -8.78 -8.55 -0.36
N ILE A 229 -7.86 -9.16 -1.11
CA ILE A 229 -8.09 -9.74 -2.44
C ILE A 229 -9.15 -10.86 -2.40
N ALA A 230 -9.22 -11.62 -1.30
CA ALA A 230 -10.21 -12.67 -1.13
C ALA A 230 -11.52 -12.17 -0.49
N CYS A 231 -11.43 -11.34 0.55
CA CYS A 231 -12.58 -10.92 1.35
C CYS A 231 -13.51 -9.95 0.62
N LEU A 232 -12.99 -9.06 -0.22
CA LEU A 232 -13.83 -8.10 -0.96
C LEU A 232 -14.79 -8.77 -1.95
N PRO A 233 -14.33 -9.64 -2.89
CA PRO A 233 -15.25 -10.29 -3.81
C PRO A 233 -16.24 -11.23 -3.10
N LEU A 234 -15.78 -11.98 -2.10
CA LEU A 234 -16.65 -12.85 -1.29
C LEU A 234 -17.69 -12.05 -0.50
N GLY A 235 -17.30 -10.93 0.10
CA GLY A 235 -18.20 -10.05 0.84
C GLY A 235 -19.28 -9.44 -0.06
N LEU A 236 -18.92 -9.02 -1.27
CA LEU A 236 -19.87 -8.52 -2.27
C LEU A 236 -20.87 -9.59 -2.73
N ILE A 237 -20.41 -10.82 -2.95
CA ILE A 237 -21.28 -11.96 -3.30
C ILE A 237 -22.21 -12.30 -2.13
N PHE A 238 -21.69 -12.37 -0.90
CA PHE A 238 -22.52 -12.62 0.28
C PHE A 238 -23.53 -11.51 0.55
N SER A 239 -23.18 -10.26 0.27
CA SER A 239 -24.13 -9.13 0.35
C SER A 239 -25.31 -9.34 -0.59
N PHE A 240 -25.11 -9.88 -1.79
CA PHE A 240 -26.21 -10.24 -2.69
C PHE A 240 -26.99 -11.47 -2.21
N ILE A 241 -26.31 -12.52 -1.74
CA ILE A 241 -26.99 -13.76 -1.29
C ILE A 241 -27.85 -13.50 -0.05
N ARG A 242 -27.34 -12.73 0.91
CA ARG A 242 -28.02 -12.38 2.17
C ARG A 242 -28.95 -11.17 2.07
N ARG A 243 -29.18 -10.65 0.86
CA ARG A 243 -30.04 -9.47 0.66
C ARG A 243 -31.48 -9.74 1.12
N PRO A 244 -32.19 -8.72 1.62
CA PRO A 244 -33.62 -8.83 1.87
C PRO A 244 -34.38 -9.01 0.56
N LYS A 245 -35.31 -9.98 0.52
CA LYS A 245 -36.05 -10.36 -0.70
C LYS A 245 -37.43 -9.72 -0.82
N ALA A 246 -37.95 -9.13 0.26
CA ALA A 246 -39.29 -8.55 0.30
C ALA A 246 -39.30 -7.24 1.10
N VAL A 247 -40.13 -6.30 0.66
CA VAL A 247 -40.44 -5.08 1.41
C VAL A 247 -41.33 -5.44 2.59
N ILE A 248 -40.96 -4.99 3.78
CA ILE A 248 -41.70 -5.26 5.01
C ILE A 248 -42.93 -4.34 5.10
N THR A 249 -44.04 -4.84 5.64
CA THR A 249 -45.23 -4.02 5.89
C THR A 249 -45.02 -3.05 7.04
N ARG A 250 -45.74 -1.91 7.06
CA ARG A 250 -45.60 -0.91 8.14
C ARG A 250 -45.76 -1.50 9.55
N SER A 251 -46.68 -2.45 9.73
CA SER A 251 -46.92 -3.10 11.02
C SER A 251 -45.76 -3.98 11.48
N GLN A 252 -45.15 -4.73 10.57
CA GLN A 252 -43.96 -5.54 10.84
C GLN A 252 -42.74 -4.65 11.13
N TYR A 253 -42.56 -3.56 10.36
CA TYR A 253 -41.50 -2.58 10.63
C TYR A 253 -41.62 -1.99 12.03
N ILE A 254 -42.82 -1.54 12.44
CA ILE A 254 -43.05 -1.00 13.78
C ILE A 254 -42.72 -2.06 14.86
N LYS A 255 -43.08 -3.32 14.63
CA LYS A 255 -42.79 -4.41 15.58
C LYS A 255 -41.28 -4.63 15.74
N GLU A 256 -40.56 -4.82 14.63
CA GLU A 256 -39.11 -5.04 14.65
C GLU A 256 -38.34 -3.82 15.16
N ALA A 257 -38.71 -2.61 14.73
CA ALA A 257 -38.13 -1.37 15.25
C ALA A 257 -38.33 -1.22 16.77
N THR A 258 -39.48 -1.66 17.29
CA THR A 258 -39.74 -1.66 18.73
C THR A 258 -38.87 -2.69 19.46
N GLU A 259 -38.64 -3.87 18.88
CA GLU A 259 -37.74 -4.89 19.44
C GLU A 259 -36.27 -4.43 19.43
N LEU A 260 -35.80 -3.83 18.33
CA LEU A 260 -34.47 -3.21 18.26
C LEU A 260 -34.34 -2.04 19.24
N GLY A 261 -35.38 -1.21 19.39
CA GLY A 261 -35.40 -0.13 20.38
C GLY A 261 -35.30 -0.62 21.82
N LYS A 262 -35.87 -1.80 22.14
CA LYS A 262 -35.68 -2.45 23.44
C LYS A 262 -34.24 -2.91 23.65
N LYS A 263 -33.64 -3.59 22.66
CA LYS A 263 -32.22 -3.98 22.69
C LYS A 263 -31.31 -2.77 22.85
N ALA A 264 -31.55 -1.69 22.11
CA ALA A 264 -30.82 -0.44 22.22
C ALA A 264 -30.87 0.15 23.63
N LYS A 265 -32.04 0.09 24.28
CA LYS A 265 -32.23 0.58 25.65
C LYS A 265 -31.51 -0.28 26.68
N GLU A 266 -31.46 -1.60 26.49
CA GLU A 266 -30.69 -2.52 27.34
C GLU A 266 -29.19 -2.30 27.19
N LEU A 267 -28.71 -2.17 25.95
CA LEU A 267 -27.33 -1.83 25.63
C LEU A 267 -26.91 -0.49 26.22
N LYS A 268 -27.76 0.54 26.11
CA LYS A 268 -27.50 1.84 26.73
C LYS A 268 -27.36 1.73 28.25
N LYS A 269 -28.23 0.96 28.92
CA LYS A 269 -28.11 0.72 30.37
C LYS A 269 -26.82 0.00 30.73
N ALA A 270 -26.41 -1.00 29.94
CA ALA A 270 -25.15 -1.71 30.14
C ALA A 270 -23.93 -0.77 29.97
N ALA A 271 -23.96 0.10 28.96
CA ALA A 271 -22.95 1.12 28.74
C ALA A 271 -22.89 2.15 29.89
N ASP A 272 -24.05 2.64 30.35
CA ASP A 272 -24.14 3.58 31.47
C ASP A 272 -23.60 2.95 32.77
N ALA A 273 -23.89 1.67 33.02
CA ALA A 273 -23.35 0.94 34.17
C ALA A 273 -21.81 0.81 34.10
N LEU A 274 -21.27 0.49 32.92
CA LEU A 274 -19.81 0.44 32.70
C LEU A 274 -19.16 1.82 32.85
N HIS A 275 -19.84 2.89 32.48
CA HIS A 275 -19.35 4.25 32.69
C HIS A 275 -19.34 4.65 34.18
N GLN A 276 -20.31 4.16 34.97
CA GLN A 276 -20.28 4.32 36.43
C GLN A 276 -19.14 3.52 37.08
N GLU A 277 -18.88 2.29 36.62
CA GLU A 277 -17.71 1.49 37.04
C GLU A 277 -16.38 2.16 36.68
N GLU A 278 -16.35 2.90 35.58
CA GLU A 278 -15.18 3.68 35.18
C GLU A 278 -14.92 4.83 36.17
N ARG A 279 -15.97 5.56 36.55
CA ARG A 279 -15.90 6.67 37.53
C ARG A 279 -15.53 6.19 38.93
N SER A 280 -15.90 4.98 39.31
CA SER A 280 -15.49 4.36 40.58
C SER A 280 -14.05 3.84 40.58
N GLY A 281 -13.31 4.00 39.47
CA GLY A 281 -11.89 3.70 39.36
C GLY A 281 -11.55 2.25 38.98
N SER A 282 -12.54 1.41 38.66
CA SER A 282 -12.34 -0.01 38.36
C SER A 282 -11.98 -0.27 36.88
N LYS A 283 -10.84 0.26 36.41
CA LYS A 283 -10.36 0.08 35.02
C LYS A 283 -9.61 -1.25 34.79
N GLY A 284 -10.15 -2.34 35.34
CA GLY A 284 -9.53 -3.68 35.28
C GLY A 284 -9.70 -4.41 33.94
N ARG A 285 -9.15 -5.64 33.84
CA ARG A 285 -9.26 -6.50 32.64
C ARG A 285 -10.71 -6.93 32.34
N LYS A 286 -11.53 -7.12 33.38
CA LYS A 286 -12.96 -7.47 33.26
C LYS A 286 -13.77 -6.33 32.63
N TRP A 287 -13.54 -5.10 33.09
CA TRP A 287 -14.17 -3.90 32.51
C TRP A 287 -13.84 -3.75 31.03
N ARG A 288 -12.56 -3.86 30.63
CA ARG A 288 -12.15 -3.80 29.22
C ARG A 288 -12.82 -4.87 28.35
N LYS A 289 -13.02 -6.09 28.89
CA LYS A 289 -13.71 -7.17 28.18
C LYS A 289 -15.20 -6.83 28.00
N ASN A 290 -15.85 -6.29 29.03
CA ASN A 290 -17.26 -5.91 28.98
C ASN A 290 -17.50 -4.73 28.03
N VAL A 291 -16.62 -3.72 28.05
CA VAL A 291 -16.67 -2.59 27.10
C VAL A 291 -16.60 -3.10 25.65
N LYS A 292 -15.63 -3.97 25.34
CA LYS A 292 -15.53 -4.57 24.00
C LYS A 292 -16.75 -5.41 23.61
N ALA A 293 -17.39 -6.07 24.58
CA ALA A 293 -18.60 -6.85 24.32
C ALA A 293 -19.78 -5.92 23.96
N VAL A 294 -19.98 -4.85 24.74
CA VAL A 294 -21.00 -3.82 24.47
C VAL A 294 -20.75 -3.12 23.14
N GLU A 295 -19.50 -2.78 22.83
CA GLU A 295 -19.12 -2.18 21.54
C GLU A 295 -19.44 -3.11 20.36
N LYS A 296 -19.13 -4.41 20.49
CA LYS A 296 -19.48 -5.40 19.47
C LYS A 296 -21.00 -5.54 19.28
N GLU A 297 -21.75 -5.58 20.37
CA GLU A 297 -23.21 -5.67 20.31
C GLU A 297 -23.85 -4.40 19.74
N LEU A 298 -23.26 -3.23 20.02
CA LEU A 298 -23.66 -1.96 19.42
C LEU A 298 -23.45 -1.97 17.91
N LEU A 299 -22.29 -2.43 17.43
CA LEU A 299 -22.04 -2.55 15.99
C LEU A 299 -23.03 -3.48 15.30
N LEU A 300 -23.36 -4.63 15.92
CA LEU A 300 -24.38 -5.54 15.40
C LEU A 300 -25.76 -4.89 15.38
N LEU A 301 -26.10 -4.10 16.41
CA LEU A 301 -27.36 -3.37 16.47
C LEU A 301 -27.45 -2.29 15.39
N GLU A 302 -26.36 -1.56 15.13
CA GLU A 302 -26.30 -0.58 14.03
C GLU A 302 -26.46 -1.25 12.66
N GLU A 303 -25.82 -2.41 12.45
CA GLU A 303 -26.02 -3.23 11.24
C GLU A 303 -27.48 -3.69 11.10
N ASP A 304 -28.11 -4.17 12.18
CA ASP A 304 -29.51 -4.60 12.19
C ASP A 304 -30.47 -3.42 11.90
N VAL A 305 -30.23 -2.24 12.50
CA VAL A 305 -31.02 -1.02 12.25
C VAL A 305 -30.89 -0.59 10.80
N LYS A 306 -29.65 -0.56 10.27
CA LYS A 306 -29.40 -0.23 8.87
C LYS A 306 -30.09 -1.21 7.91
N ALA A 307 -30.04 -2.51 8.21
CA ALA A 307 -30.76 -3.51 7.43
C ALA A 307 -32.27 -3.28 7.46
N LEU A 308 -32.82 -2.91 8.61
CA LEU A 308 -34.25 -2.59 8.76
C LEU A 308 -34.65 -1.32 7.99
N GLU A 309 -33.82 -0.29 8.00
CA GLU A 309 -34.01 0.94 7.21
C GLU A 309 -33.96 0.67 5.70
N GLU A 310 -33.05 -0.19 5.24
CA GLU A 310 -32.98 -0.61 3.84
C GLU A 310 -34.21 -1.41 3.39
N MET A 311 -34.85 -2.16 4.30
CA MET A 311 -36.06 -2.95 4.03
C MET A 311 -37.36 -2.11 4.01
N TYR A 312 -37.33 -0.89 4.54
CA TYR A 312 -38.48 0.02 4.56
C TYR A 312 -38.06 1.43 4.13
N PRO A 313 -37.92 1.68 2.81
CA PRO A 313 -37.54 3.01 2.31
C PRO A 313 -38.63 4.04 2.67
N GLN A 314 -38.29 4.97 3.57
CA GLN A 314 -39.17 6.06 3.99
C GLN A 314 -39.10 7.22 2.97
N GLY A 315 -40.24 7.60 2.37
CA GLY A 315 -40.34 8.79 1.50
C GLY A 315 -41.36 8.68 0.37
N GLU A 316 -41.62 9.79 -0.32
CA GLU A 316 -42.58 9.88 -1.46
C GLU A 316 -42.21 9.02 -2.67
N LYS A 317 -40.96 8.53 -2.76
CA LYS A 317 -40.45 7.74 -3.89
C LYS A 317 -39.98 6.33 -3.51
N ALA A 318 -40.63 5.72 -2.52
CA ALA A 318 -40.27 4.42 -1.93
C ALA A 318 -39.93 3.33 -2.97
N GLU A 319 -40.72 3.20 -4.04
CA GLU A 319 -40.51 2.20 -5.09
C GLU A 319 -39.21 2.42 -5.88
N THR A 320 -38.85 3.68 -6.17
CA THR A 320 -37.62 3.99 -6.91
C THR A 320 -36.38 3.78 -6.04
N THR A 321 -36.45 4.11 -4.75
CA THR A 321 -35.37 3.82 -3.79
C THR A 321 -35.16 2.32 -3.62
N TRP A 322 -36.24 1.54 -3.56
CA TRP A 322 -36.16 0.08 -3.51
C TRP A 322 -35.58 -0.50 -4.81
N ALA A 323 -35.99 -0.01 -5.97
CA ALA A 323 -35.41 -0.42 -7.24
C ALA A 323 -33.89 -0.12 -7.28
N LEU A 324 -33.46 1.05 -6.80
CA LEU A 324 -32.05 1.41 -6.70
C LEU A 324 -31.27 0.54 -5.72
N THR A 325 -31.83 0.16 -4.56
CA THR A 325 -31.16 -0.77 -3.64
C THR A 325 -31.01 -2.15 -4.26
N VAL A 326 -32.04 -2.68 -4.92
CA VAL A 326 -31.98 -3.96 -5.65
C VAL A 326 -30.94 -3.93 -6.76
N ILE A 327 -30.88 -2.86 -7.55
CA ILE A 327 -29.84 -2.64 -8.57
C ILE A 327 -28.46 -2.58 -7.92
N GLY A 328 -28.33 -1.90 -6.78
CA GLY A 328 -27.10 -1.86 -6.00
C GLY A 328 -26.64 -3.25 -5.56
N TYR A 329 -27.54 -4.11 -5.09
CA TYR A 329 -27.24 -5.50 -4.75
C TYR A 329 -26.80 -6.32 -5.98
N LEU A 330 -27.47 -6.14 -7.13
CA LEU A 330 -27.07 -6.80 -8.37
C LEU A 330 -25.69 -6.33 -8.86
N ALA A 331 -25.41 -5.02 -8.77
CA ALA A 331 -24.12 -4.46 -9.10
C ALA A 331 -23.02 -5.01 -8.18
N LYS A 332 -23.27 -5.13 -6.87
CA LYS A 332 -22.37 -5.80 -5.92
C LYS A 332 -22.10 -7.24 -6.34
N PHE A 333 -23.11 -8.00 -6.77
CA PHE A 333 -22.91 -9.37 -7.24
C PHE A 333 -21.99 -9.44 -8.47
N VAL A 334 -22.28 -8.62 -9.49
CA VAL A 334 -21.47 -8.57 -10.72
C VAL A 334 -20.02 -8.16 -10.40
N LEU A 335 -19.83 -7.12 -9.60
CA LEU A 335 -18.51 -6.68 -9.14
C LEU A 335 -17.81 -7.75 -8.30
N GLY A 336 -18.54 -8.49 -7.49
CA GLY A 336 -18.01 -9.60 -6.70
C GLY A 336 -17.52 -10.76 -7.56
N VAL A 337 -18.27 -11.14 -8.59
CA VAL A 337 -17.87 -12.19 -9.55
C VAL A 337 -16.67 -11.76 -10.38
N LEU A 338 -16.70 -10.54 -10.94
CA LEU A 338 -15.56 -9.98 -11.69
C LEU A 338 -14.33 -9.87 -10.80
N GLY A 339 -14.50 -9.38 -9.56
CA GLY A 339 -13.44 -9.29 -8.57
C GLY A 339 -12.85 -10.66 -8.26
N LEU A 340 -13.68 -11.70 -8.10
CA LEU A 340 -13.19 -13.07 -7.85
C LEU A 340 -12.36 -13.60 -9.03
N ILE A 341 -12.81 -13.37 -10.27
CA ILE A 341 -12.07 -13.77 -11.47
C ILE A 341 -10.71 -13.06 -11.52
N VAL A 342 -10.68 -11.75 -11.27
CA VAL A 342 -9.43 -10.96 -11.24
C VAL A 342 -8.52 -11.44 -10.12
N SER A 343 -9.04 -11.70 -8.92
CA SER A 343 -8.28 -12.23 -7.80
C SER A 343 -7.62 -13.58 -8.13
N VAL A 344 -8.39 -14.52 -8.72
CA VAL A 344 -7.87 -15.83 -9.13
C VAL A 344 -6.83 -15.68 -10.25
N ALA A 345 -7.11 -14.86 -11.26
CA ALA A 345 -6.18 -14.60 -12.36
C ALA A 345 -4.87 -14.00 -11.86
N TRP A 346 -4.93 -13.09 -10.87
CA TRP A 346 -3.74 -12.47 -10.30
C TRP A 346 -2.91 -13.48 -9.50
N VAL A 347 -3.53 -14.32 -8.67
CA VAL A 347 -2.83 -15.41 -7.96
C VAL A 347 -2.20 -16.39 -8.94
N ALA A 348 -2.92 -16.78 -9.99
CA ALA A 348 -2.39 -17.64 -11.05
C ALA A 348 -1.20 -16.98 -11.76
N HIS A 349 -1.26 -15.69 -12.06
CA HIS A 349 -0.16 -14.94 -12.66
C HIS A 349 1.09 -14.97 -11.77
N ILE A 350 0.95 -14.75 -10.47
CA ILE A 350 2.07 -14.83 -9.51
C ILE A 350 2.68 -16.23 -9.50
N ILE A 351 1.87 -17.28 -9.47
CA ILE A 351 2.36 -18.66 -9.46
C ILE A 351 3.13 -18.98 -10.75
N ILE A 352 2.55 -18.66 -11.91
CA ILE A 352 3.15 -18.99 -13.21
C ILE A 352 4.45 -18.22 -13.44
N TYR A 353 4.49 -16.93 -13.14
CA TYR A 353 5.64 -16.09 -13.49
C TYR A 353 6.72 -16.04 -12.41
N LEU A 354 6.41 -16.40 -11.17
CA LEU A 354 7.31 -16.20 -10.03
C LEU A 354 7.72 -17.51 -9.34
N LEU A 355 6.92 -18.58 -9.41
CA LEU A 355 7.28 -19.89 -8.86
C LEU A 355 7.78 -20.89 -9.91
N ILE A 356 7.35 -20.78 -11.17
CA ILE A 356 7.78 -21.69 -12.23
C ILE A 356 9.01 -21.08 -12.90
N ASP A 357 10.18 -21.66 -12.66
CA ASP A 357 11.37 -21.35 -13.46
C ASP A 357 11.11 -21.77 -14.92
N HIS A 358 11.15 -20.78 -15.81
CA HIS A 358 10.93 -20.89 -17.26
C HIS A 358 9.47 -21.20 -17.67
N PRO A 359 8.53 -20.23 -17.54
CA PRO A 359 7.14 -20.45 -17.95
C PRO A 359 6.99 -20.65 -19.47
N PHE A 360 7.95 -20.17 -20.27
CA PHE A 360 8.00 -20.36 -21.72
C PHE A 360 9.46 -20.50 -22.20
N PRO A 361 9.80 -21.50 -23.05
CA PRO A 361 11.04 -21.44 -23.80
C PRO A 361 11.02 -20.18 -24.67
N HIS A 362 12.09 -19.39 -24.60
CA HIS A 362 12.30 -18.25 -25.48
C HIS A 362 12.20 -18.72 -26.94
N PHE A 363 11.19 -18.23 -27.67
CA PHE A 363 11.16 -18.25 -29.13
C PHE A 363 11.82 -17.00 -29.69
#